data_AF-A0AAN5CKM5-F1
#
_entry.id   AF-A0AAN5CKM5-F1
#
_cell.length_a   1.000
_cell.length_b   1.000
_cell.length_c   1.000
_cell.angle_alpha   90.00
_cell.angle_beta   90.00
_cell.angle_gamma   90.00
#
_symmetry.space_group_name_H-M   'P 1'
#
loop_
_entity.id
_entity.type
_entity.pdbx_description
1 polymer ?
#
loop_
_entity_poly.entity_id
_entity_poly.type
_entity_poly.pdbx_seq_one_letter_code
_entity_poly.pdbx_strand_id
1 'polypeptide(L)'
;KEYAVVLLHTSLIELASVISHALVDGRLFIHSESVFCISSGPCHLISESFCSIVVGYMNVNIINSTAVIALSFWYRMRIVQLKGVVGRAKLHVLIFLLFCLYLPHIVTFHSWLSPKSVLEKKLRLFYDVNEAYGLHGFVDITEPIPAALVAYLVIFPYSLTIYIIFARQKV
;
A
#
# COMPACT_ATOMS: atom_id res chain seq x y z
N LYS A 1 -19.26 -4.74 -20.73
CA LYS A 1 -19.99 -4.83 -19.43
C LYS A 1 -19.12 -5.41 -18.31
N GLU A 2 -18.42 -6.53 -18.50
CA GLU A 2 -17.54 -7.10 -17.45
C GLU A 2 -16.36 -6.20 -17.10
N TYR A 3 -15.77 -5.54 -18.09
CA TYR A 3 -14.70 -4.57 -17.87
C TYR A 3 -15.09 -3.44 -16.90
N ALA A 4 -16.38 -3.07 -16.85
CA ALA A 4 -16.87 -2.07 -15.90
C ALA A 4 -16.72 -2.51 -14.43
N VAL A 5 -16.68 -3.83 -14.15
CA VAL A 5 -16.38 -4.36 -12.82
C VAL A 5 -14.96 -3.98 -12.41
N VAL A 6 -13.99 -4.15 -13.31
CA VAL A 6 -12.58 -3.80 -13.03
C VAL A 6 -12.44 -2.29 -12.82
N LEU A 7 -13.11 -1.47 -13.64
CA LEU A 7 -13.11 -0.02 -13.49
C LEU A 7 -13.76 0.44 -12.18
N LEU A 8 -14.86 -0.18 -11.77
CA LEU A 8 -15.52 0.11 -10.50
C LEU A 8 -14.59 -0.19 -9.32
N HIS A 9 -13.95 -1.36 -9.30
CA HIS A 9 -12.98 -1.71 -8.26
C HIS A 9 -11.79 -0.76 -8.24
N THR A 10 -11.27 -0.39 -9.42
CA THR A 10 -10.20 0.62 -9.51
C THR A 10 -10.64 1.93 -8.84
N SER A 11 -11.84 2.42 -9.17
CA SER A 11 -12.38 3.67 -8.61
C SER A 11 -12.59 3.59 -7.10
N LEU A 12 -13.07 2.45 -6.58
CA LEU A 12 -13.24 2.23 -5.14
C LEU A 12 -11.91 2.19 -4.40
N ILE A 13 -10.89 1.55 -4.97
CA ILE A 13 -9.55 1.45 -4.40
C ILE A 13 -8.88 2.84 -4.37
N GLU A 14 -9.02 3.63 -5.43
CA GLU A 14 -8.52 5.01 -5.47
C GLU A 14 -9.23 5.90 -4.45
N LEU A 15 -10.56 5.78 -4.32
CA LEU A 15 -11.29 6.49 -3.28
C LEU A 15 -10.82 6.10 -1.87
N ALA A 16 -10.64 4.80 -1.62
CA ALA A 16 -10.10 4.32 -0.36
C ALA A 16 -8.66 4.82 -0.11
N SER A 17 -7.86 4.97 -1.17
CA SER A 17 -6.53 5.56 -1.12
C SER A 17 -6.60 7.00 -0.63
N VAL A 18 -7.44 7.84 -1.26
CA VAL A 18 -7.64 9.23 -0.87
C VAL A 18 -8.10 9.35 0.57
N ILE A 19 -9.06 8.51 1.01
CA ILE A 19 -9.52 8.49 2.39
C ILE A 19 -8.38 8.12 3.35
N SER A 20 -7.61 7.07 3.04
CA SER A 20 -6.48 6.65 3.88
C SER A 20 -5.40 7.72 3.98
N HIS A 21 -5.07 8.39 2.86
CA HIS A 21 -4.14 9.50 2.84
C HIS A 21 -4.65 10.69 3.65
N ALA A 22 -5.93 11.03 3.55
CA ALA A 22 -6.52 12.11 4.35
C ALA A 22 -6.55 11.79 5.85
N LEU A 23 -6.73 10.52 6.22
CA LEU A 23 -6.73 10.07 7.61
C LEU A 23 -5.33 10.08 8.24
N VAL A 24 -4.30 9.72 7.46
CA VAL A 24 -2.92 9.62 7.95
C VAL A 24 -2.20 10.95 7.83
N ASP A 25 -2.38 11.69 6.73
CA ASP A 25 -1.55 12.85 6.36
C ASP A 25 -0.06 12.58 6.63
N GLY A 26 0.40 11.47 6.06
CA GLY A 26 1.68 10.86 6.40
C GLY A 26 2.84 11.45 5.63
N ARG A 27 3.93 11.78 6.35
CA ARG A 27 5.22 12.15 5.77
C ARG A 27 6.22 11.04 6.03
N LEU A 28 6.72 10.43 4.95
CA LEU A 28 7.75 9.39 5.04
C LEU A 28 9.11 10.03 5.28
N PHE A 29 9.82 9.56 6.30
CA PHE A 29 11.18 9.95 6.61
C PHE A 29 12.10 8.72 6.48
N ILE A 30 13.16 8.86 5.70
CA ILE A 30 14.15 7.82 5.44
C ILE A 30 15.51 8.40 5.80
N HIS A 31 16.19 7.80 6.78
CA HIS A 31 17.53 8.22 7.15
C HIS A 31 18.37 7.03 7.62
N SER A 32 19.48 6.80 6.91
CA SER A 32 20.37 5.65 7.13
C SER A 32 19.59 4.34 7.08
N GLU A 33 19.43 3.67 8.22
CA GLU A 33 18.73 2.40 8.35
C GLU A 33 17.30 2.60 8.90
N SER A 34 16.90 3.83 9.25
CA SER A 34 15.58 4.09 9.81
C SER A 34 14.61 4.55 8.72
N VAL A 35 13.39 4.00 8.76
CA VAL A 35 12.27 4.40 7.91
C VAL A 35 11.03 4.51 8.76
N PHE A 36 10.48 5.71 8.89
CA PHE A 36 9.26 5.94 9.66
C PHE A 36 8.38 7.01 9.03
N CYS A 37 7.09 6.87 9.25
CA CYS A 37 6.04 7.78 8.81
C CYS A 37 5.61 8.64 10.00
N ILE A 38 5.69 9.96 9.82
CA ILE A 38 5.11 10.94 10.73
C ILE A 38 3.69 11.21 10.25
N SER A 39 2.70 10.89 11.09
CA SER A 39 1.28 11.04 10.79
C SER A 39 0.72 12.27 11.50
N SER A 40 0.24 13.24 10.72
CA SER A 40 -0.39 14.47 11.23
C SER A 40 -1.92 14.44 11.09
N GLY A 41 -2.48 13.43 10.43
CA GLY A 41 -3.90 13.33 10.13
C GLY A 41 -4.75 12.88 11.31
N PRO A 42 -6.09 12.93 11.21
CA PRO A 42 -7.00 12.66 12.31
C PRO A 42 -6.98 11.23 12.86
N CYS A 43 -6.28 10.28 12.20
CA CYS A 43 -6.14 8.91 12.70
C CYS A 43 -5.55 8.85 14.13
N HIS A 44 -4.60 9.73 14.46
CA HIS A 44 -3.91 9.72 15.75
C HIS A 44 -4.82 10.18 16.90
N LEU A 45 -5.87 10.95 16.58
CA LEU A 45 -6.89 11.38 17.54
C LEU A 45 -7.83 10.24 17.95
N ILE A 46 -7.93 9.19 17.14
CA ILE A 46 -8.76 8.01 17.43
C ILE A 46 -7.98 7.02 18.29
N SER A 47 -6.86 6.53 17.78
CA SER A 47 -5.88 5.73 18.53
C SER A 47 -4.60 5.51 17.72
N GLU A 48 -3.48 5.31 18.41
CA GLU A 48 -2.21 4.93 17.79
C GLU A 48 -2.31 3.60 17.01
N SER A 49 -3.03 2.61 17.57
CA SER A 49 -3.25 1.33 16.89
C SER A 49 -4.05 1.50 15.60
N PHE A 50 -5.15 2.27 15.63
CA PHE A 50 -5.90 2.57 14.42
C PHE A 50 -5.02 3.26 13.38
N CYS A 51 -4.27 4.29 13.78
CA CYS A 51 -3.43 5.01 12.83
C CYS A 51 -2.36 4.11 12.19
N SER A 52 -1.70 3.26 12.98
CA SER A 52 -0.72 2.32 12.46
C SER A 52 -1.30 1.31 11.44
N ILE A 53 -2.54 0.85 11.66
CA ILE A 53 -3.25 -0.01 10.71
C ILE A 53 -3.57 0.76 9.43
N VAL A 54 -4.02 2.01 9.53
CA VAL A 54 -4.31 2.84 8.35
C VAL A 54 -3.02 3.14 7.57
N VAL A 55 -1.88 3.36 8.24
CA VAL A 55 -0.57 3.50 7.58
C VAL A 55 -0.18 2.21 6.84
N GLY A 56 -0.33 1.05 7.49
CA GLY A 56 -0.09 -0.25 6.84
C GLY A 56 -1.01 -0.47 5.64
N TYR A 57 -2.29 -0.13 5.78
CA TYR A 57 -3.27 -0.18 4.70
C TYR A 57 -2.89 0.74 3.53
N MET A 58 -2.49 1.98 3.79
CA MET A 58 -2.04 2.94 2.76
C MET A 58 -0.90 2.36 1.92
N ASN A 59 0.12 1.77 2.57
CA ASN A 59 1.26 1.14 1.90
C ASN A 59 0.83 -0.01 0.98
N VAL A 60 -0.06 -0.88 1.46
CA VAL A 60 -0.61 -2.00 0.70
C VAL A 60 -1.55 -1.54 -0.43
N ASN A 61 -2.30 -0.47 -0.21
CA ASN A 61 -3.30 0.01 -1.15
C ASN A 61 -2.65 0.50 -2.46
N ILE A 62 -1.41 1.02 -2.39
CA ILE A 62 -0.60 1.35 -3.57
C ILE A 62 -0.35 0.10 -4.44
N ILE A 63 0.04 -1.01 -3.80
CA ILE A 63 0.27 -2.28 -4.50
C ILE A 63 -1.03 -2.80 -5.09
N ASN A 64 -2.11 -2.78 -4.29
CA ASN A 64 -3.42 -3.25 -4.70
C ASN A 64 -3.97 -2.45 -5.89
N SER A 65 -3.86 -1.12 -5.86
CA SER A 65 -4.23 -0.26 -7.00
C SER A 65 -3.44 -0.64 -8.24
N THR A 66 -2.11 -0.74 -8.12
CA THR A 66 -1.24 -1.11 -9.25
C THR A 66 -1.59 -2.50 -9.79
N ALA A 67 -1.93 -3.46 -8.93
CA ALA A 67 -2.32 -4.81 -9.31
C ALA A 67 -3.66 -4.84 -10.05
N VAL A 68 -4.65 -4.04 -9.63
CA VAL A 68 -5.94 -3.94 -10.32
C VAL A 68 -5.78 -3.22 -11.67
N ILE A 69 -4.90 -2.23 -11.78
CA ILE A 69 -4.53 -1.62 -13.06
C ILE A 69 -3.86 -2.66 -13.97
N ALA A 70 -2.90 -3.44 -13.46
CA ALA A 70 -2.28 -4.54 -14.20
C ALA A 70 -3.35 -5.56 -14.68
N LEU A 71 -4.29 -5.92 -13.80
CA LEU A 71 -5.41 -6.80 -14.15
C LEU A 71 -6.30 -6.22 -15.25
N SER A 72 -6.50 -4.90 -15.25
CA SER A 72 -7.23 -4.16 -16.29
C SER A 72 -6.55 -4.31 -17.65
N PHE A 73 -5.23 -4.14 -17.72
CA PHE A 73 -4.45 -4.36 -18.95
C PHE A 73 -4.47 -5.83 -19.38
N TRP A 74 -4.29 -6.76 -18.45
CA TRP A 74 -4.38 -8.19 -18.72
C TRP A 74 -5.75 -8.57 -19.32
N TYR A 75 -6.83 -8.04 -18.75
CA TYR A 75 -8.18 -8.31 -19.24
C TYR A 75 -8.37 -7.76 -20.66
N ARG A 76 -7.90 -6.53 -20.95
CA ARG A 76 -7.95 -5.96 -22.31
C ARG A 76 -7.17 -6.81 -23.31
N MET A 77 -5.93 -7.19 -22.98
CA MET A 77 -5.10 -8.05 -23.82
C MET A 77 -5.79 -9.38 -24.13
N ARG A 78 -6.46 -9.98 -23.16
CA ARG A 78 -7.21 -11.23 -23.35
C ARG A 78 -8.33 -11.06 -24.39
N ILE A 79 -9.09 -9.96 -24.31
CA ILE A 79 -10.17 -9.68 -25.27
C ILE A 79 -9.60 -9.47 -26.68
N VAL A 80 -8.52 -8.71 -26.82
CA VAL A 80 -7.83 -8.51 -28.12
C VAL A 80 -7.33 -9.84 -28.69
N GLN A 81 -6.79 -10.72 -27.84
CA GLN A 81 -6.33 -12.06 -28.24
C GLN A 81 -7.46 -13.08 -28.45
N LEU A 82 -8.73 -12.66 -28.39
CA LEU A 82 -9.91 -13.52 -28.57
C LEU A 82 -9.94 -14.75 -27.64
N LYS A 83 -9.27 -14.71 -26.48
CA LYS A 83 -9.21 -15.83 -25.52
C LYS A 83 -10.49 -15.98 -24.66
N GLY A 84 -11.60 -15.40 -25.12
CA GLY A 84 -12.91 -15.48 -24.46
C GLY A 84 -13.08 -14.60 -23.22
N VAL A 85 -14.32 -14.48 -22.75
CA VAL A 85 -14.70 -13.71 -21.56
C VAL A 85 -14.44 -14.50 -20.27
N VAL A 86 -14.16 -13.81 -19.17
CA VAL A 86 -13.87 -14.43 -17.85
C VAL A 86 -15.16 -14.79 -17.13
N GLY A 87 -16.18 -13.93 -17.22
CA GLY A 87 -17.31 -13.94 -16.29
C GLY A 87 -17.11 -12.91 -15.17
N ARG A 88 -18.17 -12.14 -14.86
CA ARG A 88 -18.15 -11.13 -13.78
C ARG A 88 -17.80 -11.70 -12.40
N ALA A 89 -18.42 -12.81 -12.01
CA ALA A 89 -18.21 -13.41 -10.69
C ALA A 89 -16.74 -13.81 -10.49
N LYS A 90 -16.13 -14.42 -11.51
CA LYS A 90 -14.70 -14.81 -11.48
C LYS A 90 -13.78 -13.59 -11.38
N LEU A 91 -14.13 -12.46 -12.02
CA LEU A 91 -13.37 -11.21 -11.86
C LEU A 91 -13.47 -10.64 -10.44
N HIS A 92 -14.65 -10.64 -9.83
CA HIS A 92 -14.82 -10.22 -8.43
C HIS A 92 -13.98 -11.08 -7.48
N VAL A 93 -14.05 -12.40 -7.65
CA VAL A 93 -13.24 -13.34 -6.85
C VAL A 93 -11.75 -13.09 -7.05
N LEU A 94 -11.30 -12.87 -8.30
CA LEU A 94 -9.89 -12.60 -8.58
C LEU A 94 -9.39 -11.32 -7.91
N ILE A 95 -10.15 -10.22 -7.98
CA ILE A 95 -9.79 -8.96 -7.32
C ILE A 95 -9.78 -9.12 -5.80
N PHE A 96 -10.77 -9.81 -5.25
CA PHE A 96 -10.83 -10.09 -3.81
C PHE A 96 -9.63 -10.93 -3.35
N LEU A 97 -9.28 -11.98 -4.09
CA LEU A 97 -8.11 -12.82 -3.79
C LEU A 97 -6.81 -12.02 -3.85
N LEU A 98 -6.66 -11.12 -4.84
CA LEU A 98 -5.50 -10.22 -4.91
C LEU A 98 -5.40 -9.36 -3.65
N PHE A 99 -6.52 -8.77 -3.20
CA PHE A 99 -6.53 -7.99 -1.96
C PHE A 99 -6.18 -8.83 -0.73
N CYS A 100 -6.73 -10.05 -0.60
CA CYS A 100 -6.42 -10.94 0.52
C CYS A 100 -4.94 -11.30 0.63
N LEU A 101 -4.22 -11.42 -0.49
CA LEU A 101 -2.78 -11.66 -0.48
C LEU A 101 -1.99 -10.52 0.19
N TYR A 102 -2.57 -9.33 0.29
CA TYR A 102 -1.92 -8.17 0.87
C TYR A 102 -2.24 -7.94 2.36
N LEU A 103 -3.28 -8.59 2.90
CA LEU A 103 -3.61 -8.49 4.33
C LEU A 103 -2.48 -8.93 5.27
N PRO A 104 -1.70 -10.00 4.98
CA PRO A 104 -0.57 -10.37 5.82
C PRO A 104 0.47 -9.26 5.99
N HIS A 105 0.66 -8.40 4.97
CA HIS A 105 1.59 -7.26 5.05
C HIS A 105 1.13 -6.24 6.09
N ILE A 106 -0.16 -5.92 6.15
CA ILE A 106 -0.70 -4.98 7.15
C ILE A 106 -0.50 -5.52 8.58
N VAL A 107 -0.81 -6.82 8.78
CA VAL A 107 -0.67 -7.47 10.09
C VAL A 107 0.79 -7.50 10.52
N THR A 108 1.68 -7.95 9.63
CA THR A 108 3.12 -8.02 9.92
C THR A 108 3.73 -6.65 10.13
N PHE A 109 3.34 -5.65 9.33
CA PHE A 109 3.74 -4.25 9.55
C PHE A 109 3.37 -3.81 10.96
N HIS A 110 2.10 -3.93 11.36
CA HIS A 110 1.63 -3.51 12.68
C HIS A 110 2.34 -4.26 13.83
N SER A 111 2.52 -5.57 13.71
CA SER A 111 3.15 -6.39 14.76
C SER A 111 4.65 -6.11 14.95
N TRP A 112 5.34 -5.60 13.92
CA TRP A 112 6.79 -5.38 13.94
C TRP A 112 7.19 -3.90 14.00
N LEU A 113 6.23 -3.01 14.27
CA LEU A 113 6.53 -1.60 14.46
C LEU A 113 7.53 -1.39 15.60
N SER A 114 8.52 -0.54 15.34
CA SER A 114 9.40 -0.07 16.41
C SER A 114 8.61 0.77 17.42
N PRO A 115 8.93 0.68 18.72
CA PRO A 115 8.26 1.49 19.73
C PRO A 115 8.40 2.98 19.43
N LYS A 116 7.31 3.73 19.62
CA LYS A 116 7.27 5.19 19.38
C LYS A 116 8.41 5.92 20.08
N SER A 117 8.72 5.60 21.33
CA SER A 117 9.81 6.21 22.11
C SER A 117 11.20 6.08 21.46
N VAL A 118 11.46 4.97 20.76
CA VAL A 118 12.74 4.74 20.06
C VAL A 118 12.79 5.56 18.77
N LEU A 119 11.67 5.59 18.03
CA LEU A 119 11.55 6.39 16.82
C LEU A 119 11.63 7.89 17.12
N GLU A 120 11.01 8.37 18.21
CA GLU A 120 11.07 9.77 18.65
C GLU A 120 12.50 10.21 18.94
N LYS A 121 13.31 9.35 19.57
CA LYS A 121 14.73 9.65 19.84
C LYS A 121 15.51 9.91 18.55
N LYS A 122 15.21 9.18 17.47
CA LYS A 122 15.81 9.40 16.13
C LYS A 122 15.24 10.66 15.48
N LEU A 123 13.94 10.89 15.58
CA LEU A 123 13.28 12.07 15.01
C LEU A 123 13.77 13.38 15.63
N ARG A 124 14.00 13.41 16.96
CA ARG A 124 14.51 14.58 17.70
C ARG A 124 15.90 15.05 17.26
N LEU A 125 16.65 14.23 16.53
CA LEU A 125 17.92 14.65 15.92
C LEU A 125 17.71 15.64 14.76
N PHE A 126 16.50 15.67 14.18
CA PHE A 126 16.17 16.47 12.99
C PHE A 126 15.10 17.52 13.24
N TYR A 127 14.16 17.23 14.14
CA TYR A 127 13.00 18.10 14.41
C TYR A 127 12.78 18.27 15.91
N ASP A 128 12.53 19.50 16.35
CA ASP A 128 12.02 19.75 17.69
C ASP A 128 10.51 19.53 17.68
N VAL A 129 10.08 18.38 18.22
CA VAL A 129 8.69 17.94 18.06
C VAL A 129 7.88 18.31 19.29
N ASN A 130 7.08 19.38 19.15
CA ASN A 130 6.25 19.94 20.21
C ASN A 130 4.74 19.65 20.03
N GLU A 131 4.32 19.03 18.92
CA GLU A 131 2.91 18.77 18.59
C GLU A 131 2.50 17.31 18.82
N ALA A 132 1.20 17.02 18.78
CA ALA A 132 0.67 15.66 18.78
C ALA A 132 0.74 15.06 17.37
N TYR A 133 1.46 13.95 17.23
CA TYR A 133 1.63 13.23 15.96
C TYR A 133 1.70 11.71 16.19
N GLY A 134 1.28 10.94 15.19
CA GLY A 134 1.54 9.51 15.11
C GLY A 134 2.94 9.25 14.54
N LEU A 135 3.63 8.23 15.03
CA LEU A 135 4.96 7.87 14.55
C LEU A 135 5.03 6.35 14.37
N HIS A 136 5.15 5.91 13.12
CA HIS A 136 5.04 4.50 12.76
C HIS A 136 6.12 4.10 11.76
N GLY A 137 6.95 3.12 12.11
CA GLY A 137 7.93 2.54 11.20
C GLY A 137 8.96 1.66 11.89
N PHE A 138 10.15 1.61 11.31
CA PHE A 138 11.25 0.77 11.72
C PHE A 138 12.49 1.62 12.02
N VAL A 139 13.12 1.37 13.16
CA VAL A 139 14.39 2.00 13.53
C VAL A 139 15.55 1.46 12.68
N ASP A 140 15.44 0.20 12.26
CA ASP A 140 16.44 -0.52 11.47
C ASP A 140 15.74 -1.38 10.41
N ILE A 141 15.89 -1.01 9.14
CA ILE A 141 15.37 -1.74 7.98
C ILE A 141 16.29 -2.87 7.52
N THR A 142 17.47 -3.03 8.12
CA THR A 142 18.39 -4.14 7.81
C THR A 142 17.96 -5.44 8.51
N GLU A 143 17.13 -5.34 9.55
CA GLU A 143 16.49 -6.50 10.17
C GLU A 143 15.66 -7.28 9.13
N PRO A 144 15.68 -8.63 9.16
CA PRO A 144 15.09 -9.45 8.09
C PRO A 144 13.63 -9.15 7.76
N ILE A 145 12.81 -8.88 8.79
CA ILE A 145 11.37 -8.66 8.62
C ILE A 145 11.07 -7.25 8.10
N PRO A 146 11.56 -6.16 8.73
CA PRO A 146 11.50 -4.82 8.14
C PRO A 146 12.06 -4.76 6.72
N ALA A 147 13.22 -5.38 6.47
CA ALA A 147 13.82 -5.48 5.15
C ALA A 147 12.86 -6.13 4.14
N ALA A 148 12.26 -7.26 4.52
CA ALA A 148 11.30 -7.97 3.66
C ALA A 148 10.05 -7.12 3.39
N LEU A 149 9.53 -6.40 4.39
CA LEU A 149 8.36 -5.52 4.23
C LEU A 149 8.65 -4.34 3.30
N VAL A 150 9.81 -3.71 3.43
CA VAL A 150 10.23 -2.61 2.55
C VAL A 150 10.52 -3.12 1.14
N ALA A 151 11.26 -4.22 1.01
CA ALA A 151 11.54 -4.86 -0.28
C ALA A 151 10.25 -5.26 -0.99
N TYR A 152 9.26 -5.79 -0.26
CA TYR A 152 7.94 -6.09 -0.76
C TYR A 152 7.24 -4.86 -1.35
N LEU A 153 7.27 -3.73 -0.63
CA LEU A 153 6.70 -2.45 -1.06
C LEU A 153 7.38 -1.84 -2.28
N VAL A 154 8.60 -2.25 -2.63
CA VAL A 154 9.32 -1.74 -3.80
C VAL A 154 9.22 -2.72 -4.98
N ILE A 155 9.52 -4.00 -4.75
CA ILE A 155 9.66 -5.01 -5.81
C ILE A 155 8.32 -5.29 -6.50
N PHE A 156 7.23 -5.44 -5.73
CA PHE A 156 5.91 -5.75 -6.29
C PHE A 156 5.38 -4.63 -7.20
N PRO A 157 5.24 -3.38 -6.74
CA PRO A 157 4.73 -2.32 -7.61
C PRO A 157 5.68 -2.04 -8.78
N TYR A 158 6.99 -2.18 -8.60
CA TYR A 158 7.95 -2.06 -9.70
C TYR A 158 7.70 -3.13 -10.78
N SER A 159 7.56 -4.39 -10.39
CA SER A 159 7.31 -5.52 -11.31
C SER A 159 5.97 -5.36 -12.04
N LEU A 160 4.92 -4.94 -11.31
CA LEU A 160 3.60 -4.67 -11.90
C LEU A 160 3.65 -3.47 -12.86
N THR A 161 4.40 -2.43 -12.53
CA THR A 161 4.58 -1.25 -13.39
C THR A 161 5.30 -1.63 -14.69
N ILE A 162 6.36 -2.42 -14.61
CA ILE A 162 7.04 -2.97 -15.79
C ILE A 162 6.05 -3.76 -16.66
N TYR A 163 5.27 -4.66 -16.04
CA TYR A 163 4.25 -5.41 -16.74
C TYR A 163 3.24 -4.50 -17.45
N ILE A 164 2.74 -3.46 -16.76
CA ILE A 164 1.79 -2.48 -17.33
C ILE A 164 2.40 -1.78 -18.54
N ILE A 165 3.66 -1.34 -18.46
CA ILE A 165 4.36 -0.68 -19.57
C ILE A 165 4.44 -1.61 -20.78
N PHE A 166 4.87 -2.86 -20.59
CA PHE A 166 4.94 -3.84 -21.68
C PHE A 166 3.57 -4.22 -22.25
N ALA A 167 2.57 -4.39 -21.39
CA ALA A 167 1.22 -4.70 -21.82
C ALA A 167 0.63 -3.55 -22.64
N ARG A 168 0.86 -2.30 -22.23
CA ARG A 168 0.40 -1.10 -22.95
C ARG A 168 0.97 -0.99 -24.36
N GLN A 169 2.19 -1.48 -24.61
CA GLN A 169 2.78 -1.47 -25.95
C GLN A 169 2.14 -2.50 -26.91
N LYS A 170 1.38 -3.47 -26.37
CA LYS A 170 0.79 -4.59 -27.14
C LYS A 170 -0.74 -4.51 -27.30
N VAL A 171 -1.40 -3.60 -26.57
CA VAL A 171 -2.83 -3.27 -26.71
C VAL A 171 -2.98 -2.21 -27.79
#